data_AF-Q0UAA8-F1
#
_entry.id   AF-Q0UAA8-F1
#
_cell.length_a   1.000
_cell.length_b   1.000
_cell.length_c   1.000
_cell.angle_alpha   90.00
_cell.angle_beta   90.00
_cell.angle_gamma   90.00
#
_symmetry.space_group_name_H-M   'P 1'
#
loop_
_entity.id
_entity.type
_entity.pdbx_description
1 polymer ?
#
loop_
_entity_poly.entity_id
_entity_poly.type
_entity_poly.pdbx_seq_one_letter_code
_entity_poly.pdbx_strand_id
1 'polypeptide(L)'
;MAAETHQSPIQILTYIRRNRSLTRAQFYTHWEMIHAPKVLFLFPFPPPPFPQPPQIHTTGSMVPIPSTASAPNALHTIDLPTMPVEFDGIAMFLVPSLEQFTAAFQDRYYVEVIEPDERVLLDKEGPGSGIVASFVGREVRLVEGGRSTVGGEGMSGGVFGEFERKAAAAEEDDDDDGN
;
A
#
# COMPACT_ATOMS: atom_id res chain seq x y z
N MET A 1 22.96 1.15 27.96
CA MET A 1 22.37 1.61 26.68
C MET A 1 21.35 0.56 26.28
N ALA A 2 20.06 0.86 26.46
CA ALA A 2 19.01 -0.05 26.02
C ALA A 2 19.02 -0.07 24.49
N ALA A 3 19.06 -1.25 23.88
CA ALA A 3 18.83 -1.38 22.46
C ALA A 3 17.39 -0.94 22.20
N GLU A 4 17.22 0.20 21.54
CA GLU A 4 15.91 0.60 21.02
C GLU A 4 15.46 -0.49 20.05
N THR A 5 14.41 -1.21 20.41
CA THR A 5 13.71 -2.09 19.50
C THR A 5 13.02 -1.20 18.47
N HIS A 6 13.71 -0.88 17.37
CA HIS A 6 13.09 -0.24 16.23
C HIS A 6 12.06 -1.22 15.65
N GLN A 7 10.78 -0.99 15.96
CA GLN A 7 9.68 -1.69 15.33
C GLN A 7 9.75 -1.37 13.83
N SER A 8 9.85 -2.41 12.98
CA SER A 8 9.83 -2.19 11.53
C SER A 8 8.51 -1.53 11.14
N PRO A 9 8.52 -0.49 10.29
CA PRO A 9 7.30 0.15 9.84
C PRO A 9 6.41 -0.86 9.10
N ILE A 10 5.10 -0.62 9.13
CA ILE A 10 4.13 -1.37 8.34
C ILE A 10 3.83 -0.63 7.06
N GLN A 11 3.70 -1.39 5.97
CA GLN A 11 3.23 -0.91 4.68
C GLN A 11 1.73 -1.19 4.57
N ILE A 12 0.96 -0.15 4.28
CA ILE A 12 -0.46 -0.24 3.95
C ILE A 12 -0.58 -0.02 2.43
N LEU A 13 -1.28 -0.92 1.74
CA LEU A 13 -1.58 -0.83 0.31
C LEU A 13 -3.10 -0.76 0.14
N THR A 14 -3.60 0.34 -0.40
CA THR A 14 -5.04 0.58 -0.50
C THR A 14 -5.43 0.79 -1.95
N TYR A 15 -6.24 -0.13 -2.48
CA TYR A 15 -6.78 -0.12 -3.83
C TYR A 15 -8.04 0.73 -3.84
N ILE A 16 -7.99 1.85 -4.58
CA ILE A 16 -9.07 2.83 -4.58
C ILE A 16 -9.78 2.88 -5.92
N ARG A 17 -11.09 3.11 -5.86
CA ARG A 17 -11.97 3.26 -7.02
C ARG A 17 -12.43 4.71 -7.11
N ARG A 18 -12.24 5.30 -8.29
CA ARG A 18 -12.58 6.71 -8.54
C ARG A 18 -14.09 6.95 -8.45
N ASN A 19 -14.46 8.16 -8.06
CA ASN A 19 -15.83 8.64 -8.23
C ASN A 19 -16.28 8.47 -9.69
N ARG A 20 -17.43 7.82 -9.91
CA ARG A 20 -17.90 7.44 -11.24
C ARG A 20 -18.24 8.63 -12.14
N SER A 21 -18.46 9.83 -11.57
CA SER A 21 -18.65 11.08 -12.31
C SER A 21 -17.37 11.66 -12.91
N LEU A 22 -16.19 11.27 -12.41
CA LEU A 22 -14.90 11.74 -12.90
C LEU A 22 -14.37 10.85 -14.01
N THR A 23 -13.84 11.41 -15.08
CA THR A 23 -12.94 10.65 -15.97
C THR A 23 -11.66 10.26 -15.22
N ARG A 24 -10.93 9.26 -15.73
CA ARG A 24 -9.67 8.84 -15.11
C ARG A 24 -8.61 9.94 -15.07
N ALA A 25 -8.50 10.73 -16.13
CA ALA A 25 -7.57 11.87 -16.17
C ALA A 25 -7.94 12.93 -15.13
N GLN A 26 -9.23 13.22 -14.96
CA GLN A 26 -9.70 14.14 -13.90
C GLN A 26 -9.42 13.57 -12.50
N PHE A 27 -9.64 12.28 -12.29
CA PHE A 27 -9.32 11.60 -11.05
C PHE A 27 -7.83 11.72 -10.70
N TYR A 28 -6.93 11.40 -11.63
CA TYR A 28 -5.48 11.51 -11.40
C TYR A 28 -5.04 12.95 -11.16
N THR A 29 -5.57 13.90 -11.93
CA THR A 29 -5.27 15.32 -11.73
C THR A 29 -5.74 15.79 -10.36
N HIS A 30 -6.96 15.44 -9.94
CA HIS A 30 -7.48 15.80 -8.62
C HIS A 30 -6.68 15.14 -7.50
N TRP A 31 -6.34 13.86 -7.66
CA TRP A 31 -5.60 13.10 -6.66
C TRP A 31 -4.21 13.73 -6.44
N GLU A 32 -3.47 14.00 -7.51
CA GLU A 32 -2.12 14.59 -7.43
C GLU A 32 -2.13 16.05 -6.98
N MET A 33 -3.00 16.88 -7.56
CA MET A 33 -2.89 18.33 -7.42
C MET A 33 -3.70 18.90 -6.25
N ILE A 34 -4.71 18.17 -5.76
CA ILE A 34 -5.65 18.65 -4.74
C ILE A 34 -5.63 17.76 -3.52
N HIS A 35 -5.84 16.45 -3.68
CA HIS A 35 -5.97 15.52 -2.56
C HIS A 35 -4.62 15.26 -1.87
N ALA A 36 -3.57 14.92 -2.62
CA ALA A 36 -2.26 14.61 -2.06
C ALA A 36 -1.69 15.76 -1.21
N PRO A 37 -1.72 17.04 -1.63
CA PRO A 37 -1.31 18.15 -0.78
C PRO A 37 -2.10 18.24 0.53
N LYS A 38 -3.42 17.98 0.51
CA LYS A 38 -4.24 17.99 1.73
C LYS A 38 -3.80 16.89 2.69
N VAL A 39 -3.56 15.67 2.20
CA VAL A 39 -3.13 14.53 3.02
C VAL A 39 -1.74 14.75 3.62
N LEU A 40 -0.83 15.42 2.90
CA LEU A 40 0.50 15.75 3.42
C LEU A 40 0.45 16.63 4.68
N PHE A 41 -0.58 17.47 4.86
CA PHE A 41 -0.74 18.29 6.07
C PHE A 41 -1.29 17.51 7.28
N LEU A 42 -1.90 16.34 7.08
CA LEU A 42 -2.43 15.51 8.17
C LEU A 42 -1.31 14.81 8.96
N PHE A 43 -0.19 14.51 8.33
CA PHE A 43 0.95 13.86 8.98
C PHE A 43 1.95 14.93 9.44
N PRO A 44 2.19 15.09 10.76
CA PRO A 44 3.03 16.16 11.27
C PRO A 44 4.47 16.06 10.74
N PHE A 45 4.95 17.18 10.22
CA PHE A 45 6.36 17.40 9.87
C PHE A 45 7.26 17.33 11.13
N PRO A 46 8.54 16.93 11.00
CA PRO A 46 9.22 16.60 9.75
C PRO A 46 8.78 15.21 9.25
N PRO A 47 8.75 14.99 7.92
CA PRO A 47 8.62 13.64 7.42
C PRO A 47 9.70 12.80 8.11
N PRO A 48 9.38 11.61 8.63
CA PRO A 48 10.44 10.66 8.93
C PRO A 48 11.29 10.46 7.64
N PRO A 49 12.52 9.92 7.71
CA PRO A 49 13.39 9.74 6.54
C PRO A 49 12.84 8.79 5.47
N PHE A 50 11.55 8.47 5.51
CA PHE A 50 10.83 7.67 4.55
C PHE A 50 10.33 8.56 3.39
N PRO A 51 10.47 8.09 2.13
CA PRO A 51 9.90 8.77 0.98
C PRO A 51 8.40 8.97 1.19
N GLN A 52 7.87 10.10 0.70
CA GLN A 52 6.45 10.43 0.77
C GLN A 52 5.60 9.26 0.25
N PRO A 53 4.44 8.98 0.89
CA PRO A 53 3.60 7.85 0.53
C PRO A 53 3.25 7.88 -0.96
N PRO A 54 3.72 6.92 -1.77
CA PRO A 54 3.51 6.97 -3.21
C PRO A 54 2.02 6.74 -3.52
N GLN A 55 1.49 7.55 -4.43
CA GLN A 55 0.27 7.25 -5.16
C GLN A 55 0.64 6.58 -6.49
N ILE A 56 0.01 5.45 -6.80
CA ILE A 56 0.22 4.75 -8.07
C ILE A 56 -1.02 4.94 -8.93
N HIS A 57 -0.85 5.61 -10.06
CA HIS A 57 -1.87 5.78 -11.08
C HIS A 57 -1.90 4.55 -11.98
N THR A 58 -2.73 3.57 -11.62
CA THR A 58 -2.88 2.31 -12.35
C THR A 58 -4.30 1.78 -12.22
N THR A 59 -4.69 0.85 -13.08
CA THR A 59 -6.02 0.28 -13.11
C THR A 59 -5.99 -1.23 -13.15
N GLY A 60 -6.98 -1.86 -12.54
CA GLY A 60 -7.18 -3.30 -12.63
C GLY A 60 -8.54 -3.68 -12.07
N SER A 61 -8.75 -4.97 -11.86
CA SER A 61 -9.95 -5.50 -11.24
C SER A 61 -9.61 -6.54 -10.20
N MET A 62 -10.34 -6.57 -9.09
CA MET A 62 -10.22 -7.59 -8.07
C MET A 62 -11.55 -7.80 -7.34
N VAL A 63 -11.74 -8.97 -6.73
CA VAL A 63 -12.85 -9.18 -5.81
C VAL A 63 -12.60 -8.33 -4.55
N PRO A 64 -13.54 -7.48 -4.12
CA PRO A 64 -13.36 -6.63 -2.95
C PRO A 64 -13.07 -7.43 -1.68
N ILE A 65 -12.25 -6.86 -0.80
CA ILE A 65 -11.92 -7.44 0.51
C ILE A 65 -12.30 -6.44 1.59
N PRO A 66 -13.03 -6.85 2.65
CA PRO A 66 -13.35 -5.97 3.77
C PRO A 66 -12.09 -5.32 4.32
N SER A 67 -12.07 -4.00 4.36
CA SER A 67 -10.87 -3.22 4.67
C SER A 67 -10.96 -2.53 6.05
N THR A 68 -11.91 -2.94 6.89
CA THR A 68 -12.27 -2.25 8.14
C THR A 68 -11.12 -2.13 9.15
N ALA A 69 -10.13 -3.03 9.09
CA ALA A 69 -8.96 -2.97 9.97
C ALA A 69 -7.97 -1.86 9.58
N SER A 70 -7.82 -1.54 8.29
CA SER A 70 -6.81 -0.60 7.78
C SER A 70 -7.37 0.58 7.00
N ALA A 71 -8.69 0.65 6.84
CA ALA A 71 -9.43 1.78 6.33
C ALA A 71 -10.72 1.91 7.16
N PRO A 72 -10.66 2.50 8.37
CA PRO A 72 -11.82 2.59 9.26
C PRO A 72 -12.97 3.42 8.66
N ASN A 73 -12.66 4.29 7.69
CA ASN A 73 -13.62 5.07 6.90
C ASN A 73 -14.28 4.27 5.76
N ALA A 74 -13.80 3.06 5.44
CA ALA A 74 -14.40 2.15 4.46
C ALA A 74 -15.61 1.42 5.07
N LEU A 75 -16.56 2.17 5.62
CA LEU A 75 -17.77 1.61 6.20
C LEU A 75 -18.64 1.03 5.09
N HIS A 76 -18.85 -0.28 5.14
CA HIS A 76 -19.70 -0.99 4.20
C HIS A 76 -21.16 -0.79 4.60
N THR A 77 -21.90 0.03 3.85
CA THR A 77 -23.37 0.10 3.94
C THR A 77 -24.07 -0.95 3.07
N ILE A 78 -23.29 -1.66 2.24
CA ILE A 78 -23.74 -2.65 1.25
C ILE A 78 -22.81 -3.86 1.35
N ASP A 79 -23.36 -5.06 1.18
CA ASP A 79 -22.58 -6.29 1.08
C ASP A 79 -21.54 -6.20 -0.04
N LEU A 80 -20.33 -6.67 0.22
CA LEU A 80 -19.28 -6.69 -0.79
C LEU A 80 -19.63 -7.71 -1.90
N PRO A 81 -19.48 -7.34 -3.17
CA PRO A 81 -19.74 -8.25 -4.26
C PRO A 81 -18.71 -9.38 -4.29
N THR A 82 -19.13 -10.56 -4.74
CA THR A 82 -18.26 -11.72 -4.96
C THR A 82 -17.59 -11.72 -6.33
N MET A 83 -17.95 -10.76 -7.19
CA MET A 83 -17.40 -10.58 -8.54
C MET A 83 -16.33 -9.48 -8.54
N PRO A 84 -15.33 -9.55 -9.45
CA PRO A 84 -14.32 -8.51 -9.57
C PRO A 84 -14.92 -7.14 -9.86
N VAL A 85 -14.40 -6.11 -9.17
CA VAL A 85 -14.69 -4.71 -9.44
C VAL A 85 -13.42 -3.98 -9.82
N GLU A 86 -13.56 -2.91 -10.59
CA GLU A 86 -12.44 -2.07 -10.98
C GLU A 86 -11.88 -1.25 -9.81
N PHE A 87 -10.57 -1.08 -9.81
CA PHE A 87 -9.88 -0.01 -9.08
C PHE A 87 -9.13 0.87 -10.09
N ASP A 88 -8.89 2.12 -9.71
CA ASP A 88 -8.25 3.13 -10.56
C ASP A 88 -6.99 3.73 -9.92
N GLY A 89 -6.59 3.26 -8.73
CA GLY A 89 -5.36 3.70 -8.08
C GLY A 89 -4.93 2.84 -6.90
N ILE A 90 -3.67 2.97 -6.50
CA ILE A 90 -3.14 2.37 -5.27
C ILE A 90 -2.52 3.48 -4.41
N ALA A 91 -3.05 3.67 -3.20
CA ALA A 91 -2.47 4.53 -2.18
C ALA A 91 -1.57 3.68 -1.27
N MET A 92 -0.33 4.12 -1.05
CA MET A 92 0.64 3.39 -0.23
C MET A 92 1.03 4.22 0.99
N PHE A 93 0.88 3.69 2.20
CA PHE A 93 1.29 4.37 3.43
C PHE A 93 2.33 3.55 4.16
N LEU A 94 3.48 4.15 4.48
CA LEU A 94 4.49 3.54 5.34
C LEU A 94 4.40 4.21 6.71
N VAL A 95 3.94 3.48 7.72
CA VAL A 95 3.59 4.04 9.03
C VAL A 95 4.19 3.21 10.18
N PRO A 96 4.46 3.82 11.35
CA PRO A 96 5.03 3.10 12.49
C PRO A 96 4.10 2.03 13.05
N SER A 97 2.78 2.29 13.08
CA SER A 97 1.77 1.36 13.57
C SER A 97 0.41 1.61 12.91
N LEU A 98 -0.42 0.57 12.90
CA LEU A 98 -1.78 0.65 12.38
C LEU A 98 -2.64 1.56 13.26
N GLU A 99 -2.44 1.51 14.57
CA GLU A 99 -3.14 2.35 15.55
C GLU A 99 -2.93 3.84 15.25
N GLN A 100 -1.68 4.28 15.07
CA GLN A 100 -1.38 5.68 14.76
C GLN A 100 -2.00 6.13 13.44
N PHE A 101 -2.00 5.24 12.43
CA PHE A 101 -2.66 5.51 11.16
C PHE A 101 -4.18 5.66 11.32
N THR A 102 -4.83 4.75 12.04
CA THR A 102 -6.29 4.81 12.27
C THR A 102 -6.71 6.02 13.12
N ALA A 103 -5.85 6.47 14.05
CA ALA A 103 -6.10 7.66 14.84
C ALA A 103 -6.17 8.94 13.99
N ALA A 104 -5.46 8.99 12.85
CA ALA A 104 -5.48 10.14 11.95
C ALA A 104 -6.87 10.43 11.36
N PHE A 105 -7.74 9.40 11.26
CA PHE A 105 -9.12 9.56 10.79
C PHE A 105 -10.05 10.25 11.80
N GLN A 106 -9.62 10.36 13.06
CA GLN A 106 -10.33 11.08 14.11
C GLN A 106 -9.87 12.53 14.22
N ASP A 107 -8.81 12.92 13.50
CA ASP A 107 -8.30 14.27 13.51
C ASP A 107 -9.33 15.25 12.90
N ARG A 108 -9.46 16.42 13.51
CA ARG A 108 -10.39 17.45 13.06
C ARG A 108 -10.11 17.89 11.62
N TYR A 109 -8.84 18.00 11.24
CA TYR A 109 -8.44 18.33 9.87
C TYR A 109 -8.85 17.24 8.88
N TYR A 110 -8.76 15.96 9.27
CA TYR A 110 -9.27 14.88 8.42
C TYR A 110 -10.77 15.04 8.18
N VAL A 111 -11.56 15.20 9.23
CA VAL A 111 -13.03 15.31 9.15
C VAL A 111 -13.48 16.56 8.38
N GLU A 112 -12.81 17.70 8.60
CA GLU A 112 -13.23 18.98 8.01
C GLU A 112 -12.67 19.22 6.60
N VAL A 113 -11.55 18.58 6.21
CA VAL A 113 -10.83 18.91 4.96
C VAL A 113 -10.65 17.70 4.04
N ILE A 114 -10.24 16.55 4.56
CA ILE A 114 -9.91 15.37 3.75
C ILE A 114 -11.17 14.58 3.42
N GLU A 115 -12.01 14.28 4.39
CA GLU A 115 -13.22 13.48 4.19
C GLU A 115 -14.17 14.12 3.15
N PRO A 116 -14.43 15.45 3.15
CA PRO A 116 -15.24 16.08 2.11
C PRO A 116 -14.61 15.99 0.72
N ASP A 117 -13.28 16.05 0.63
CA ASP A 117 -12.54 15.90 -0.62
C ASP A 117 -12.61 14.46 -1.15
N GLU A 118 -12.50 13.47 -0.28
CA GLU A 118 -12.66 12.06 -0.65
C GLU A 118 -14.05 11.74 -1.21
N ARG A 119 -15.10 12.49 -0.84
CA ARG A 119 -16.45 12.34 -1.42
C ARG A 119 -16.51 12.77 -2.89
N VAL A 120 -15.63 13.69 -3.30
CA VAL A 120 -15.48 14.10 -4.70
C VAL A 120 -14.58 13.13 -5.44
N LEU A 121 -13.52 12.65 -4.79
CA LEU A 121 -12.49 11.82 -5.42
C LEU A 121 -12.88 10.33 -5.56
N LEU A 122 -13.51 9.75 -4.54
CA LEU A 122 -13.74 8.30 -4.41
C LEU A 122 -15.20 7.92 -4.65
N ASP A 123 -15.41 6.66 -5.04
CA ASP A 123 -16.74 6.09 -5.20
C ASP A 123 -17.40 5.74 -3.85
N LYS A 124 -17.79 6.77 -3.08
CA LYS A 124 -18.33 6.60 -1.73
C LYS A 124 -19.63 5.80 -1.65
N GLU A 125 -20.37 5.70 -2.75
CA GLU A 125 -21.61 4.92 -2.88
C GLU A 125 -21.36 3.47 -3.33
N GLY A 126 -20.17 3.19 -3.86
CA GLY A 126 -19.77 1.87 -4.32
C GLY A 126 -19.30 0.93 -3.20
N PRO A 127 -18.94 -0.32 -3.57
CA PRO A 127 -18.38 -1.29 -2.63
C PRO A 127 -17.19 -0.72 -1.87
N GLY A 128 -17.23 -0.84 -0.53
CA GLY A 128 -16.17 -0.36 0.36
C GLY A 128 -15.98 1.16 0.37
N SER A 129 -17.00 1.93 -0.04
CA SER A 129 -16.95 3.39 -0.08
C SER A 129 -15.73 3.92 -0.86
N GLY A 130 -15.44 3.27 -1.98
CA GLY A 130 -14.32 3.60 -2.85
C GLY A 130 -13.01 2.91 -2.49
N ILE A 131 -12.97 2.15 -1.38
CA ILE A 131 -11.85 1.28 -1.02
C ILE A 131 -12.20 -0.16 -1.44
N VAL A 132 -11.56 -0.65 -2.50
CA VAL A 132 -11.81 -2.00 -3.04
C VAL A 132 -11.15 -3.06 -2.16
N ALA A 133 -9.92 -2.79 -1.72
CA ALA A 133 -9.19 -3.62 -0.77
C ALA A 133 -8.09 -2.78 -0.09
N SER A 134 -7.73 -3.16 1.13
CA SER A 134 -6.60 -2.61 1.84
C SER A 134 -5.84 -3.73 2.55
N PHE A 135 -4.52 -3.73 2.40
CA PHE A 135 -3.63 -4.74 2.94
C PHE A 135 -2.59 -4.10 3.83
N VAL A 136 -2.29 -4.76 4.95
CA VAL A 136 -1.22 -4.37 5.87
C VAL A 136 -0.14 -5.45 5.82
N GLY A 137 1.08 -5.03 5.54
CA GLY A 137 2.25 -5.90 5.49
C GLY A 137 3.43 -5.30 6.24
N ARG A 138 4.39 -6.15 6.59
CA ARG A 138 5.69 -5.69 7.09
C ARG A 138 6.55 -5.24 5.91
N GLU A 139 7.16 -4.07 5.99
CA GLU A 139 8.20 -3.68 5.05
C GLU A 139 9.49 -4.48 5.36
N VAL A 140 10.01 -5.20 4.37
CA VAL A 140 11.30 -5.89 4.46
C VAL A 140 12.28 -5.16 3.55
N ARG A 141 13.19 -4.38 4.15
CA ARG A 141 14.26 -3.72 3.41
C ARG A 141 15.33 -4.73 3.05
N LEU A 142 15.60 -4.87 1.75
CA LEU A 142 16.62 -5.77 1.21
C LEU A 142 17.99 -5.09 1.05
N VAL A 143 18.01 -3.75 1.04
CA VAL A 143 19.23 -2.94 0.95
C VAL A 143 19.14 -1.79 1.95
N GLU A 144 20.18 -1.60 2.76
CA GLU A 144 20.29 -0.50 3.72
C GLU A 144 21.69 0.11 3.64
N GLY A 145 21.78 1.43 3.46
CA GLY A 145 23.07 2.12 3.32
C GLY A 145 23.94 1.62 2.15
N GLY A 146 23.31 1.14 1.07
CA GLY A 146 24.01 0.57 -0.10
C GLY A 146 24.55 -0.85 0.10
N ARG A 147 24.23 -1.50 1.23
CA ARG A 147 24.59 -2.90 1.50
C ARG A 147 23.36 -3.78 1.50
N SER A 148 23.49 -5.00 0.98
CA SER A 148 22.44 -6.02 1.14
C SER A 148 22.18 -6.24 2.62
N THR A 149 20.91 -6.29 3.02
CA THR A 149 20.52 -6.72 4.38
C THR A 149 20.52 -8.24 4.52
N VAL A 150 20.62 -8.94 3.39
CA VAL A 150 20.77 -10.39 3.31
C VAL A 150 22.17 -10.70 2.78
N GLY A 151 23.06 -11.11 3.67
CA GLY A 151 24.47 -11.42 3.36
C GLY A 151 25.43 -10.40 3.99
N GLY A 152 26.43 -10.88 4.73
CA GLY A 152 27.44 -10.05 5.39
C GLY A 152 28.28 -9.22 4.41
N GLU A 153 29.00 -8.24 4.96
CA GLU A 153 29.85 -7.31 4.19
C GLU A 153 30.71 -8.04 3.15
N GLY A 154 30.54 -7.68 1.87
CA GLY A 154 31.46 -8.08 0.79
C GLY A 154 30.96 -9.14 -0.19
N MET A 155 29.66 -9.25 -0.47
CA MET A 155 29.18 -10.14 -1.54
C MET A 155 29.29 -9.51 -2.94
N SER A 156 30.53 -9.38 -3.43
CA SER A 156 30.78 -9.41 -4.87
C SER A 156 30.53 -10.83 -5.38
N GLY A 157 29.43 -11.04 -6.12
CA GLY A 157 29.30 -12.13 -7.11
C GLY A 157 29.25 -13.59 -6.63
N GLY A 158 29.24 -13.89 -5.33
CA GLY A 158 29.32 -15.28 -4.83
C GLY A 158 27.98 -16.00 -4.59
N VAL A 159 26.97 -15.30 -4.07
CA VAL A 159 25.73 -15.95 -3.56
C VAL A 159 24.67 -16.19 -4.62
N PHE A 160 24.64 -15.38 -5.69
CA PHE A 160 23.76 -15.67 -6.84
C PHE A 160 24.09 -17.01 -7.50
N GLY A 161 25.36 -17.39 -7.56
CA GLY A 161 25.77 -18.66 -8.17
C GLY A 161 25.31 -19.89 -7.38
N GLU A 162 25.12 -19.81 -6.07
CA GLU A 162 24.58 -20.93 -5.28
C GLU A 162 23.06 -21.03 -5.40
N PHE A 163 22.36 -19.89 -5.45
CA PHE A 163 20.93 -19.83 -5.75
C PHE A 163 20.62 -20.39 -7.14
N GLU A 164 21.36 -19.97 -8.17
CA GLU A 164 21.20 -20.44 -9.55
C GLU A 164 21.50 -21.94 -9.69
N ARG A 165 22.56 -22.44 -9.04
CA ARG A 165 22.87 -23.88 -9.03
C ARG A 165 21.79 -24.71 -8.35
N LYS A 166 21.19 -24.19 -7.27
CA LYS A 166 20.14 -24.88 -6.54
C LYS A 166 18.79 -24.84 -7.27
N ALA A 167 18.52 -23.76 -8.00
CA ALA A 167 17.38 -23.66 -8.91
C ALA A 167 17.54 -24.61 -10.11
N ALA A 168 18.73 -24.66 -10.73
CA ALA A 168 19.01 -25.57 -11.85
C ALA A 168 18.96 -27.05 -11.44
N ALA A 169 19.48 -27.40 -10.25
CA ALA A 169 19.39 -28.78 -9.73
C ALA A 169 17.96 -29.21 -9.39
N ALA A 170 17.07 -28.27 -9.08
CA ALA A 170 15.65 -28.56 -8.85
C ALA A 170 14.84 -28.72 -10.15
N GLU A 171 15.33 -28.19 -11.27
CA GLU A 171 14.75 -28.43 -12.60
C GLU A 171 15.21 -29.76 -13.20
N GLU A 172 16.41 -30.26 -12.86
CA GLU A 172 16.90 -31.58 -13.32
C GLU A 172 16.22 -32.78 -12.63
N ASP A 173 15.68 -32.60 -11.41
CA ASP A 173 15.00 -33.67 -10.66
C ASP A 173 13.53 -33.90 -11.12
N ASP A 174 12.93 -32.98 -11.88
CA ASP A 174 11.55 -33.11 -12.39
C ASP A 174 11.47 -33.84 -13.76
N ASP A 175 12.62 -34.08 -14.42
CA ASP A 175 12.70 -34.75 -15.74
C ASP A 175 12.97 -36.27 -15.67
N ASP A 176 13.17 -36.86 -14.47
CA ASP A 176 13.51 -38.29 -14.30
C ASP A 176 12.33 -39.19 -13.82
N ASP A 177 11.09 -38.69 -13.84
CA ASP A 177 9.88 -39.49 -13.57
C ASP A 177 9.15 -39.92 -14.86
N GLY A 178 9.92 -40.29 -15.90
CA GLY A 178 9.39 -40.54 -17.23
C GLY A 178 10.13 -41.56 -18.10
N ASN A 179 10.39 -42.77 -17.60
CA ASN A 179 10.52 -43.96 -18.47
C ASN A 179 10.14 -45.28 -17.80
#